data_AF-A0A7L7W1J6-F1
#
_entry.id   AF-A0A7L7W1J6-F1
#
_cell.length_a   1.000
_cell.length_b   1.000
_cell.length_c   1.000
_cell.angle_alpha   90.00
_cell.angle_beta   90.00
_cell.angle_gamma   90.00
#
_symmetry.space_group_name_H-M   'P 1'
#
loop_
_entity.id
_entity.type
_entity.pdbx_description
1 polymer ?
#
loop_
_entity_poly.entity_id
_entity_poly.type
_entity_poly.pdbx_seq_one_letter_code
_entity_poly.pdbx_strand_id
1 'polypeptide(L)'
;MPSWQYSSPLPATWQRCDSGILPLWWDRLCAQTGEQSAALYAAGLFTEDRRRPIAQWFNPAFSAALLVAPETSPEWPVQRFGIFYAPPGAGFARVHSAPHEWHPREPRKSPTEQEAFLAAIAEAERFLQVEMDFV
;
A
#
# COMPACT_ATOMS: atom_id res chain seq x y z
N MET A 1 -14.71 -9.11 25.05
CA MET A 1 -15.22 -9.10 23.66
C MET A 1 -14.58 -7.91 22.96
N PRO A 2 -13.58 -8.07 22.07
CA PRO A 2 -13.08 -6.93 21.31
C PRO A 2 -14.04 -6.65 20.15
N SER A 3 -14.48 -5.40 20.08
CA SER A 3 -15.27 -4.83 18.99
C SER A 3 -14.47 -4.90 17.69
N TRP A 4 -14.93 -5.71 16.75
CA TRP A 4 -14.51 -5.61 15.36
C TRP A 4 -14.91 -4.23 14.87
N GLN A 5 -13.91 -3.37 14.67
CA GLN A 5 -14.09 -2.08 14.03
C GLN A 5 -14.72 -2.34 12.67
N TYR A 6 -15.87 -1.70 12.43
CA TYR A 6 -16.49 -1.64 11.12
C TYR A 6 -15.44 -1.11 10.14
N SER A 7 -14.87 -1.99 9.32
CA SER A 7 -14.34 -1.59 8.02
C SER A 7 -15.51 -0.98 7.29
N SER A 8 -15.58 0.35 7.27
CA SER A 8 -16.56 1.06 6.47
C SER A 8 -16.46 0.53 5.04
N PRO A 9 -17.59 0.29 4.36
CA PRO A 9 -17.55 -0.25 3.01
C PRO A 9 -16.73 0.70 2.13
N LEU A 10 -15.78 0.10 1.39
CA LEU A 10 -15.05 0.82 0.36
C LEU A 10 -16.05 1.53 -0.55
N PRO A 11 -15.75 2.76 -0.98
CA PRO A 11 -16.65 3.45 -1.89
C PRO A 11 -16.89 2.65 -3.17
N ALA A 12 -18.08 2.77 -3.76
CA ALA A 12 -18.56 1.88 -4.83
C ALA A 12 -17.67 1.80 -6.09
N THR A 13 -16.74 2.73 -6.27
CA THR A 13 -15.82 2.82 -7.41
C THR A 13 -14.47 2.13 -7.17
N TRP A 14 -14.09 1.90 -5.91
CA TRP A 14 -12.82 1.31 -5.53
C TRP A 14 -12.95 -0.19 -5.32
N GLN A 15 -12.19 -0.97 -6.10
CA GLN A 15 -12.21 -2.43 -6.05
C GLN A 15 -10.93 -2.95 -5.41
N ARG A 16 -11.06 -3.83 -4.42
CA ARG A 16 -9.91 -4.49 -3.79
C ARG A 16 -9.38 -5.60 -4.70
N CYS A 17 -8.09 -5.58 -4.99
CA CYS A 17 -7.46 -6.44 -6.00
C CYS A 17 -6.20 -7.14 -5.46
N ASP A 18 -6.28 -7.97 -4.44
CA ASP A 18 -5.07 -8.49 -3.78
C ASP A 18 -4.36 -9.66 -4.52
N SER A 19 -4.82 -10.06 -5.72
CA SER A 19 -4.33 -11.25 -6.44
C SER A 19 -2.91 -11.12 -7.03
N GLY A 20 -2.42 -9.89 -7.20
CA GLY A 20 -1.06 -9.60 -7.65
C GLY A 20 -0.90 -8.14 -8.04
N ILE A 21 0.32 -7.60 -7.98
CA ILE A 21 0.60 -6.17 -8.24
C ILE A 21 0.04 -5.73 -9.60
N LEU A 22 -0.74 -4.64 -9.59
CA LEU A 22 -1.30 -4.07 -10.82
C LEU A 22 -0.18 -3.61 -11.76
N PRO A 23 -0.25 -3.93 -13.08
CA PRO A 23 0.70 -3.41 -14.07
C PRO A 23 0.80 -1.88 -14.07
N LEU A 24 -0.29 -1.20 -13.71
CA LEU A 24 -0.34 0.26 -13.55
C LEU A 24 0.83 0.79 -12.72
N TRP A 25 1.21 0.11 -11.62
CA TRP A 25 2.30 0.58 -10.76
C TRP A 25 3.64 0.64 -11.49
N TRP A 26 3.93 -0.37 -12.30
CA TRP A 26 5.13 -0.40 -13.13
C TRP A 26 5.10 0.74 -14.15
N ASP A 27 3.97 0.92 -14.84
CA ASP A 27 3.82 1.98 -15.84
C ASP A 27 4.01 3.37 -15.23
N ARG A 28 3.42 3.62 -14.05
CA ARG A 28 3.55 4.89 -13.32
C ARG A 28 4.97 5.14 -12.84
N LEU A 29 5.63 4.11 -12.31
CA LEU A 29 7.00 4.20 -11.84
C LEU A 29 7.98 4.47 -12.98
N CYS A 30 7.87 3.71 -14.08
CA CYS A 30 8.65 3.94 -15.30
C CYS A 30 8.47 5.35 -15.86
N ALA A 31 7.23 5.85 -15.90
CA ALA A 31 6.95 7.21 -16.37
C ALA A 31 7.58 8.30 -15.47
N GLN A 32 7.71 8.05 -14.16
CA GLN A 32 8.21 9.04 -13.20
C GLN A 32 9.73 9.00 -13.02
N THR A 33 10.34 7.81 -13.02
CA THR A 33 11.78 7.64 -12.70
C THR A 33 12.62 7.16 -13.88
N GLY A 34 12.00 6.75 -15.00
CA GLY A 34 12.65 6.00 -16.06
C GLY A 34 12.80 4.52 -15.72
N GLU A 35 12.91 3.67 -16.75
CA GLU A 35 12.85 2.21 -16.65
C GLU A 35 13.96 1.59 -15.78
N GLN A 36 15.20 2.09 -15.89
CA GLN A 36 16.33 1.57 -15.10
C GLN A 36 16.18 1.86 -13.60
N SER A 37 15.75 3.08 -13.24
CA SER A 37 15.50 3.45 -11.85
C SER A 37 14.22 2.80 -11.31
N ALA A 38 13.21 2.59 -12.17
CA ALA A 38 11.99 1.87 -11.83
C ALA A 38 12.29 0.42 -11.46
N ALA A 39 13.15 -0.27 -12.20
CA ALA A 39 13.55 -1.65 -11.88
C ALA A 39 14.20 -1.76 -10.48
N LEU A 40 15.06 -0.81 -10.10
CA LEU A 40 15.69 -0.78 -8.78
C LEU A 40 14.69 -0.51 -7.66
N TYR A 41 13.77 0.43 -7.86
CA TYR A 41 12.77 0.81 -6.87
C TYR A 41 11.67 -0.25 -6.72
N ALA A 42 11.24 -0.84 -7.83
CA ALA A 42 10.31 -1.97 -7.83
C ALA A 42 10.91 -3.22 -7.21
N ALA A 43 12.20 -3.47 -7.40
CA ALA A 43 12.91 -4.52 -6.68
C ALA A 43 13.03 -4.27 -5.17
N GLY A 44 12.60 -3.12 -4.63
CA GLY A 44 12.49 -2.85 -3.19
C GLY A 44 11.05 -2.80 -2.67
N LEU A 45 10.10 -2.34 -3.48
CA LEU A 45 8.68 -2.17 -3.12
C LEU A 45 7.76 -3.30 -3.57
N PHE A 46 8.12 -3.92 -4.68
CA PHE A 46 7.36 -4.94 -5.39
C PHE A 46 8.16 -6.24 -5.50
N THR A 47 9.16 -6.44 -4.63
CA THR A 47 9.98 -7.65 -4.62
C THR A 47 9.09 -8.85 -4.83
N GLU A 48 9.47 -9.70 -5.79
CA GLU A 48 8.80 -10.95 -6.13
C GLU A 48 8.62 -11.89 -4.91
N ASP A 49 9.23 -11.55 -3.77
CA ASP A 49 8.95 -12.11 -2.46
C ASP A 49 7.53 -11.76 -1.95
N ARG A 50 6.52 -12.37 -2.60
CA ARG A 50 5.11 -12.37 -2.18
C ARG A 50 4.85 -13.03 -0.81
N ARG A 51 5.90 -13.36 -0.06
CA ARG A 51 5.75 -13.81 1.34
C ARG A 51 5.22 -12.71 2.23
N ARG A 52 5.44 -11.45 1.86
CA ARG A 52 4.99 -10.29 2.64
C ARG A 52 3.60 -9.83 2.18
N PRO A 53 2.74 -9.43 3.12
CA PRO A 53 1.38 -9.07 2.79
C PRO A 53 1.35 -7.74 2.01
N ILE A 54 0.47 -7.69 1.02
CA ILE A 54 0.13 -6.48 0.26
C ILE A 54 -1.38 -6.32 0.22
N ALA A 55 -1.86 -5.09 0.11
CA ALA A 55 -3.25 -4.80 -0.21
C ALA A 55 -3.29 -3.74 -1.29
N GLN A 56 -4.19 -3.86 -2.26
CA GLN A 56 -4.30 -2.85 -3.29
C GLN A 56 -5.74 -2.64 -3.74
N TRP A 57 -6.00 -1.42 -4.18
CA TRP A 57 -7.29 -0.98 -4.69
C TRP A 57 -7.10 -0.37 -6.07
N PHE A 58 -8.07 -0.60 -6.93
CA PHE A 58 -8.11 -0.03 -8.27
C PHE A 58 -9.46 0.65 -8.49
N ASN A 59 -9.40 1.83 -9.09
CA ASN A 59 -10.56 2.55 -9.57
C ASN A 59 -10.53 2.62 -11.10
N PRO A 60 -11.29 1.76 -11.80
CA PRO A 60 -11.28 1.71 -13.26
C PRO A 60 -11.86 2.97 -13.91
N ALA A 61 -12.74 3.71 -13.22
CA ALA A 61 -13.35 4.92 -13.77
C ALA A 61 -12.32 6.04 -13.96
N PHE A 62 -11.32 6.11 -13.08
CA PHE A 62 -10.29 7.16 -13.12
C PHE A 62 -8.89 6.65 -13.44
N SER A 63 -8.71 5.34 -13.64
CA SER A 63 -7.40 4.70 -13.77
C SER A 63 -6.46 5.08 -12.60
N ALA A 64 -7.04 5.09 -11.40
CA ALA A 64 -6.36 5.39 -10.15
C ALA A 64 -6.15 4.11 -9.35
N ALA A 65 -5.09 4.07 -8.53
CA ALA A 65 -4.80 2.93 -7.68
C ALA A 65 -4.27 3.34 -6.32
N LEU A 66 -4.47 2.48 -5.32
CA LEU A 66 -3.87 2.60 -4.00
C LEU A 66 -3.20 1.28 -3.64
N LEU A 67 -2.05 1.32 -3.00
CA LEU A 67 -1.26 0.16 -2.62
C LEU A 67 -0.75 0.33 -1.20
N VAL A 68 -0.88 -0.73 -0.41
CA VAL A 68 -0.18 -0.94 0.84
C VAL A 68 0.88 -2.01 0.60
N ALA A 69 2.15 -1.65 0.79
CA ALA A 69 3.28 -2.55 0.59
C ALA A 69 4.40 -2.26 1.59
N PRO A 70 5.27 -3.24 1.90
CA PRO A 70 6.49 -2.99 2.65
C PRO A 70 7.35 -1.91 1.95
N GLU A 71 7.75 -0.90 2.70
CA GLU A 71 8.60 0.20 2.18
C GLU A 71 10.07 0.01 2.57
N THR A 72 10.33 -0.69 3.66
CA THR A 72 11.68 -0.96 4.17
C THR A 72 12.24 -2.24 3.58
N SER A 73 13.55 -2.21 3.27
CA SER A 73 14.26 -3.41 2.85
C SER A 73 14.36 -4.45 3.98
N PRO A 74 14.33 -5.77 3.69
CA PRO A 74 14.29 -6.83 4.70
C PRO A 74 15.41 -6.81 5.75
N GLU A 75 16.58 -6.26 5.42
CA GLU A 75 17.73 -6.16 6.32
C GLU A 75 17.55 -5.12 7.44
N TRP A 76 16.58 -4.21 7.32
CA TRP A 76 16.35 -3.17 8.31
C TRP A 76 15.75 -3.76 9.61
N PRO A 77 16.24 -3.33 10.80
CA PRO A 77 15.76 -3.84 12.09
C PRO A 77 14.28 -3.55 12.38
N VAL A 78 13.79 -2.44 11.84
CA VAL A 78 12.40 -2.01 11.90
C VAL A 78 11.85 -2.08 10.49
N GLN A 79 10.73 -2.75 10.32
CA GLN A 79 10.03 -2.84 9.05
C GLN A 79 8.80 -1.96 9.08
N ARG A 80 8.36 -1.48 7.91
CA ARG A 80 7.20 -0.58 7.81
C ARG A 80 6.39 -0.82 6.56
N PHE A 81 5.07 -0.62 6.67
CA PHE A 81 4.18 -0.55 5.51
C PHE A 81 4.02 0.90 5.05
N GLY A 82 4.24 1.13 3.76
CA GLY A 82 3.93 2.39 3.10
C GLY A 82 2.59 2.30 2.37
N ILE A 83 1.91 3.44 2.28
CA ILE A 83 0.71 3.62 1.47
C ILE A 83 1.11 4.44 0.24
N PHE A 84 0.83 3.93 -0.95
CA PHE A 84 1.14 4.55 -2.22
C PHE A 84 -0.14 4.81 -2.99
N TYR A 85 -0.30 6.02 -3.51
CA TYR A 85 -1.45 6.44 -4.29
C TYR A 85 -1.00 6.84 -5.69
N ALA A 86 -1.63 6.23 -6.69
CA ALA A 86 -1.54 6.61 -8.09
C ALA A 86 -2.81 7.39 -8.45
N PRO A 87 -2.73 8.73 -8.57
CA PRO A 87 -3.89 9.54 -8.94
C PRO A 87 -4.32 9.28 -10.39
N PRO A 88 -5.51 9.79 -10.77
CA PRO A 88 -5.94 9.83 -12.16
C PRO A 88 -4.91 10.54 -13.04
N GLY A 89 -4.66 10.02 -14.24
CA GLY A 89 -3.79 10.66 -15.23
C GLY A 89 -2.33 10.21 -15.20
N ALA A 90 -1.53 10.56 -14.19
CA ALA A 90 -0.09 10.26 -14.16
C ALA A 90 0.58 10.27 -12.77
N GLY A 91 1.71 9.56 -12.67
CA GLY A 91 2.58 9.49 -11.49
C GLY A 91 2.04 8.63 -10.35
N PHE A 92 2.81 8.59 -9.27
CA PHE A 92 2.35 8.09 -7.97
C PHE A 92 3.08 8.82 -6.83
N ALA A 93 2.50 8.79 -5.65
CA ALA A 93 3.07 9.39 -4.46
C ALA A 93 2.86 8.50 -3.24
N ARG A 94 3.77 8.59 -2.27
CA ARG A 94 3.58 8.02 -0.95
C ARG A 94 2.61 8.90 -0.17
N VAL A 95 1.55 8.31 0.38
CA VAL A 95 0.61 8.98 1.28
C VAL A 95 1.30 9.18 2.63
N HIS A 96 1.34 10.42 3.11
CA HIS A 96 1.89 10.76 4.41
C HIS A 96 0.94 10.25 5.50
N SER A 97 1.30 9.12 6.09
CA SER A 97 0.54 8.40 7.11
C SER A 97 1.43 8.05 8.30
N ALA A 98 0.83 7.54 9.37
CA ALA A 98 1.56 6.93 10.48
C ALA A 98 2.51 5.84 9.95
N PRO A 99 3.62 5.54 10.64
CA PRO A 99 4.68 4.76 10.02
C PRO A 99 4.38 3.25 9.95
N HIS A 100 3.27 2.75 10.51
CA HIS A 100 2.82 1.34 10.40
C HIS A 100 3.95 0.31 10.53
N GLU A 101 4.71 0.42 11.63
CA GLU A 101 5.97 -0.30 11.81
C GLU A 101 5.82 -1.58 12.63
N TRP A 102 6.75 -2.52 12.46
CA TRP A 102 6.92 -3.68 13.33
C TRP A 102 8.40 -4.08 13.44
N HIS A 103 8.69 -4.93 14.43
CA HIS A 103 10.05 -5.43 14.68
C HIS A 103 10.14 -6.93 14.37
N PRO A 104 10.70 -7.36 13.22
CA PRO A 104 10.77 -8.78 12.85
C PRO A 104 11.54 -9.65 13.83
N ARG A 105 12.51 -9.05 14.55
CA ARG A 105 13.34 -9.73 15.55
C ARG A 105 12.64 -9.92 16.89
N GLU A 106 11.51 -9.23 17.10
CA GLU A 106 10.72 -9.30 18.32
C GLU A 106 9.25 -9.66 18.00
N PRO A 107 8.98 -10.77 17.28
CA PRO A 107 7.66 -11.04 16.68
C PRO A 107 6.53 -11.30 17.70
N ARG A 108 6.86 -11.41 18.99
CA ARG A 108 5.91 -11.59 20.10
C ARG A 108 5.49 -10.26 20.75
N LYS A 109 6.11 -9.14 20.38
CA LYS A 109 5.73 -7.82 20.88
C LYS A 109 4.90 -7.11 19.83
N SER A 110 3.76 -6.56 20.24
CA SER A 110 2.99 -5.66 19.40
C SER A 110 3.77 -4.35 19.18
N PRO A 111 3.66 -3.72 18.00
CA PRO A 111 2.92 -4.20 16.82
C PRO A 111 3.61 -5.37 16.10
N THR A 112 2.84 -6.42 15.81
CA THR A 112 3.22 -7.53 14.92
C THR A 112 3.08 -7.13 13.45
N GLU A 113 3.66 -7.90 12.52
CA GLU A 113 3.52 -7.67 11.07
C GLU A 113 2.05 -7.58 10.65
N GLN A 114 1.21 -8.50 11.15
CA GLN A 114 -0.21 -8.52 10.84
C GLN A 114 -0.94 -7.28 11.40
N GLU A 115 -0.62 -6.85 12.62
CA GLU A 115 -1.21 -5.64 13.23
C GLU A 115 -0.81 -4.37 12.47
N ALA A 116 0.47 -4.27 12.10
CA ALA A 116 0.99 -3.16 11.30
C ALA A 116 0.32 -3.12 9.92
N PHE A 117 0.14 -4.29 9.28
CA PHE A 117 -0.53 -4.41 7.99
C PHE A 117 -2.01 -4.02 8.05
N LEU A 118 -2.75 -4.51 9.05
CA LEU A 118 -4.15 -4.13 9.25
C LEU A 118 -4.30 -2.64 9.56
N ALA A 119 -3.38 -2.05 10.33
CA ALA A 119 -3.38 -0.61 10.59
C ALA A 119 -3.14 0.19 9.30
N ALA A 120 -2.24 -0.26 8.43
CA ALA A 120 -1.99 0.37 7.14
C ALA A 120 -3.20 0.24 6.19
N ILE A 121 -3.88 -0.91 6.18
CA ILE A 121 -5.14 -1.07 5.45
C ILE A 121 -6.20 -0.09 5.95
N ALA A 122 -6.39 0.01 7.28
CA ALA A 122 -7.41 0.89 7.83
C ALA A 122 -7.13 2.38 7.56
N GLU A 123 -5.86 2.77 7.45
CA GLU A 123 -5.47 4.12 7.02
C GLU A 123 -5.67 4.31 5.51
N ALA A 124 -5.34 3.32 4.70
CA ALA A 124 -5.58 3.32 3.26
C ALA A 124 -7.07 3.44 2.93
N GLU A 125 -7.93 2.68 3.61
CA GLU A 125 -9.39 2.75 3.45
C GLU A 125 -9.92 4.14 3.87
N ARG A 126 -9.41 4.72 4.95
CA ARG A 126 -9.74 6.11 5.33
C ARG A 126 -9.29 7.12 4.28
N PHE A 127 -8.12 6.95 3.70
CA PHE A 127 -7.66 7.80 2.61
C PHE A 127 -8.60 7.74 1.39
N LEU A 128 -9.06 6.55 0.99
CA LEU A 128 -10.01 6.39 -0.12
C LEU A 128 -11.35 7.07 0.13
N GLN A 129 -11.81 7.08 1.39
CA GLN A 129 -13.03 7.79 1.76
C GLN A 129 -12.87 9.30 1.59
N VAL A 130 -11.77 9.85 2.11
CA VAL A 130 -11.48 11.28 2.00
C VAL A 130 -11.28 11.68 0.53
N GLU A 131 -10.59 10.87 -0.27
CA GLU A 131 -10.38 11.17 -1.69
C GLU A 131 -11.70 11.38 -2.44
N MET A 132 -12.71 10.57 -2.13
CA MET A 132 -14.03 10.71 -2.74
C MET A 132 -14.86 11.90 -2.26
N ASP A 133 -14.54 12.49 -1.10
CA ASP A 133 -15.20 13.73 -0.66
C ASP A 133 -14.72 14.96 -1.45
N PHE A 134 -13.60 14.84 -2.18
CA PHE A 134 -12.96 15.95 -2.91
C PHE A 134 -12.93 15.78 -4.44
N VAL A 135 -13.47 14.67 -4.98
CA VAL A 135 -13.64 14.42 -6.43
C VAL A 135 -15.05 14.80 -6.87
#